data_AF-F2L4H9-F1
#
_entry.id   AF-F2L4H9-F1
#
_cell.length_a   1.000
_cell.length_b   1.000
_cell.length_c   1.000
_cell.angle_alpha   90.00
_cell.angle_beta   90.00
_cell.angle_gamma   90.00
#
_symmetry.space_group_name_H-M   'P 1'
#
loop_
_entity.id
_entity.type
_entity.pdbx_description
1 polymer ?
#
loop_
_entity_poly.entity_id
_entity_poly.type
_entity_poly.pdbx_seq_one_letter_code
_entity_poly.pdbx_strand_id
1 'polypeptide(L)'
;MPCHATSQELACLFPYLDKSGEYLYSRGLTLENVLASEAIIERAIQIVENSLRKGKPAPCSSNQELEAAAARLAVYIVATSTNSYVLRRFADSQSKIFTFRIRNTPGIQSFECKAEIAADLGVETALTHDIIKGSVLAVTHPLAIKWIHYLRYAPQDPDWSMINRPVVRGWVLLRIDDFERILEEAYESKILRLASREDVGYIAGVLGKVDKISALLEKLRSYRPITVKAAPTGEAPPCMAAILEALRRGENLPHVARFAITTYLLKRGWDVDRIVDLFRSVPDFNEKITRYQVQHIAGQAGGRKEYSVPSCETMNSWGLCPTNLGCGVKNPVQYGRRRDSAAVEENRA
;
A
#
# COMPACT_ATOMS: atom_id res chain seq x y z
N MET A 1 -13.00 13.00 -22.40
CA MET A 1 -14.16 13.60 -21.70
C MET A 1 -13.87 13.63 -20.21
N PRO A 2 -14.37 14.61 -19.44
CA PRO A 2 -14.21 14.62 -17.98
C PRO A 2 -14.86 13.38 -17.35
N CYS A 3 -14.56 13.11 -16.09
CA CYS A 3 -15.23 12.04 -15.34
C CYS A 3 -16.75 12.10 -15.48
N HIS A 4 -17.39 10.97 -15.80
CA HIS A 4 -18.86 10.87 -15.83
C HIS A 4 -19.40 10.61 -14.42
N ALA A 5 -19.14 11.55 -13.51
CA ALA A 5 -19.61 11.52 -12.14
C ALA A 5 -19.86 12.96 -11.66
N THR A 6 -20.93 13.16 -10.90
CA THR A 6 -21.22 14.44 -10.24
C THR A 6 -20.19 14.75 -9.16
N SER A 7 -20.05 16.02 -8.76
CA SER A 7 -19.16 16.41 -7.66
C SER A 7 -19.51 15.69 -6.34
N GLN A 8 -20.80 15.40 -6.14
CA GLN A 8 -21.30 14.66 -4.99
C GLN A 8 -20.84 13.19 -5.01
N GLU A 9 -20.97 12.53 -6.16
CA GLU A 9 -20.51 11.15 -6.36
C GLU A 9 -18.99 11.06 -6.22
N LEU A 10 -18.24 11.99 -6.84
CA LEU A 10 -16.78 12.07 -6.69
C LEU A 10 -16.36 12.27 -5.24
N ALA A 11 -17.06 13.11 -4.49
CA ALA A 11 -16.77 13.32 -3.07
C ALA A 11 -16.96 12.04 -2.25
N CYS A 12 -17.99 11.24 -2.54
CA CYS A 12 -18.19 9.96 -1.87
C CYS A 12 -17.14 8.90 -2.28
N LEU A 13 -16.84 8.82 -3.58
CA LEU A 13 -15.92 7.84 -4.14
C LEU A 13 -14.46 8.13 -3.74
N PHE A 14 -14.07 9.39 -3.74
CA PHE A 14 -12.69 9.85 -3.55
C PHE A 14 -12.65 11.04 -2.58
N PRO A 15 -12.97 10.81 -1.29
CA PRO A 15 -13.17 11.89 -0.31
C PRO A 15 -11.93 12.72 0.00
N TYR A 16 -10.73 12.25 -0.36
CA TYR A 16 -9.47 12.93 -0.04
C TYR A 16 -8.90 13.77 -1.19
N LEU A 17 -9.59 13.82 -2.32
CA LEU A 17 -9.30 14.76 -3.40
C LEU A 17 -9.53 16.21 -2.93
N ASP A 18 -8.87 17.16 -3.59
CA ASP A 18 -9.03 18.59 -3.33
C ASP A 18 -10.40 19.06 -3.78
N LYS A 19 -10.82 18.72 -5.01
CA LYS A 19 -12.19 18.97 -5.50
C LYS A 19 -13.27 18.43 -4.54
N SER A 20 -13.07 17.25 -3.95
CA SER A 20 -14.00 16.68 -2.98
C SER A 20 -14.07 17.51 -1.69
N GLY A 21 -12.93 18.03 -1.23
CA GLY A 21 -12.87 18.93 -0.06
C GLY A 21 -13.55 20.28 -0.33
N GLU A 22 -13.27 20.88 -1.49
CA GLU A 22 -13.89 22.14 -1.94
C GLU A 22 -15.41 22.00 -2.09
N TYR A 23 -15.86 20.90 -2.68
CA TYR A 23 -17.28 20.59 -2.79
C TYR A 23 -17.94 20.54 -1.40
N LEU A 24 -17.42 19.75 -0.46
CA LEU A 24 -18.00 19.65 0.88
C LEU A 24 -18.02 20.99 1.61
N TYR A 25 -16.96 21.80 1.47
CA TYR A 25 -16.91 23.14 2.03
C TYR A 25 -18.01 24.04 1.44
N SER A 26 -18.21 24.02 0.12
CA SER A 26 -19.26 24.79 -0.56
C SER A 26 -20.69 24.41 -0.14
N ARG A 27 -20.87 23.18 0.35
CA ARG A 27 -22.13 22.64 0.89
C ARG A 27 -22.31 22.94 2.38
N GLY A 28 -21.38 23.64 3.02
CA GLY A 28 -21.45 23.99 4.44
C GLY A 28 -21.03 22.87 5.39
N LEU A 29 -20.36 21.82 4.91
CA LEU A 29 -19.85 20.73 5.74
C LEU A 29 -18.50 21.10 6.36
N THR A 30 -18.50 22.13 7.21
CA THR A 30 -17.33 22.53 8.01
C THR A 30 -17.12 21.57 9.18
N LEU A 31 -15.96 21.65 9.84
CA LEU A 31 -15.65 20.79 10.98
C LEU A 31 -16.70 20.90 12.09
N GLU A 32 -17.16 22.11 12.39
CA GLU A 32 -18.17 22.38 13.42
C GLU A 32 -19.50 21.70 13.08
N ASN A 33 -19.97 21.86 11.84
CA ASN A 33 -21.22 21.26 11.38
C ASN A 33 -21.13 19.72 11.31
N VAL A 34 -19.96 19.20 10.94
CA VAL A 34 -19.67 17.77 10.94
C VAL A 34 -19.71 17.19 12.35
N LEU A 35 -19.12 17.89 13.34
CA LEU A 35 -19.11 17.46 14.73
C LEU A 35 -20.45 17.65 15.45
N ALA A 36 -21.35 18.48 14.92
CA ALA A 36 -22.73 18.59 15.40
C ALA A 36 -23.61 17.40 14.95
N SER A 37 -23.17 16.61 13.96
CA SER A 37 -23.93 15.47 13.44
C SER A 37 -23.44 14.15 14.02
N GLU A 38 -24.25 13.55 14.89
CA GLU A 38 -23.97 12.24 15.47
C GLU A 38 -23.82 11.14 14.40
N ALA A 39 -24.62 11.20 13.33
CA ALA A 39 -24.55 10.25 12.23
C ALA A 39 -23.21 10.31 11.47
N ILE A 40 -22.65 11.50 11.25
CA ILE A 40 -21.33 11.65 10.61
C ILE A 40 -20.22 11.12 11.53
N ILE A 41 -20.30 11.42 12.83
CA ILE A 41 -19.31 10.95 13.82
C ILE A 41 -19.30 9.41 13.88
N GLU A 42 -20.47 8.79 14.01
CA GLU A 42 -20.58 7.32 14.04
C GLU A 42 -20.05 6.70 12.75
N ARG A 43 -20.37 7.30 11.61
CA ARG A 43 -19.87 6.80 10.33
C ARG A 43 -18.36 6.94 10.21
N ALA A 44 -17.78 8.05 10.68
CA ALA A 44 -16.33 8.25 10.70
C ALA A 44 -15.62 7.20 11.56
N ILE A 45 -16.17 6.90 12.75
CA ILE A 45 -15.67 5.84 13.63
C ILE A 45 -15.69 4.48 12.92
N GLN A 46 -16.80 4.14 12.24
CA GLN A 46 -16.89 2.90 11.46
C GLN A 46 -15.86 2.84 10.33
N ILE A 47 -15.61 3.95 9.63
CA ILE A 47 -14.59 4.02 8.58
C ILE A 47 -13.20 3.75 9.16
N VAL A 48 -12.87 4.34 10.32
CA VAL A 48 -11.60 4.08 11.01
C VAL A 48 -11.50 2.60 11.38
N GLU A 49 -12.50 2.04 12.07
CA GLU A 49 -12.45 0.65 12.52
C GLU A 49 -12.36 -0.35 11.36
N ASN A 50 -13.11 -0.11 10.28
CA ASN A 50 -13.07 -0.94 9.09
C ASN A 50 -11.72 -0.87 8.37
N SER A 51 -11.08 0.31 8.33
CA SER A 51 -9.75 0.48 7.72
C SER A 51 -8.65 -0.25 8.50
N LEU A 52 -8.86 -0.49 9.81
CA LEU A 52 -7.94 -1.28 10.62
C LEU A 52 -8.18 -2.79 10.49
N ARG A 53 -9.35 -3.20 9.97
CA ARG A 53 -9.68 -4.61 9.71
C ARG A 53 -9.42 -4.94 8.23
N LYS A 54 -9.19 -6.21 7.92
CA LYS A 54 -9.22 -6.67 6.51
C LYS A 54 -10.69 -6.81 6.13
N GLY A 55 -11.21 -5.85 5.39
CA GLY A 55 -12.60 -5.82 4.93
C GLY A 55 -12.71 -5.47 3.46
N LYS A 56 -13.85 -5.81 2.85
CA LYS A 56 -14.16 -5.35 1.49
C LYS A 56 -14.51 -3.86 1.53
N PRO A 57 -14.18 -3.07 0.49
CA PRO A 57 -14.61 -1.69 0.36
C PRO A 57 -16.13 -1.58 0.50
N ALA A 58 -16.60 -0.71 1.40
CA ALA A 58 -18.03 -0.42 1.47
C ALA A 58 -18.45 0.38 0.22
N PRO A 59 -19.61 0.06 -0.37
CA PRO A 59 -20.18 0.89 -1.42
C PRO A 59 -20.51 2.28 -0.88
N CYS A 60 -20.55 3.26 -1.77
CA CYS A 60 -21.07 4.59 -1.43
C CYS A 60 -22.51 4.46 -0.90
N SER A 61 -22.77 5.04 0.27
CA SER A 61 -24.10 5.00 0.89
C SER A 61 -25.10 5.86 0.11
N SER A 62 -26.39 5.73 0.43
CA SER A 62 -27.43 6.59 -0.14
C SER A 62 -27.24 8.08 0.19
N ASN A 63 -26.51 8.41 1.26
CA ASN A 63 -26.16 9.78 1.61
C ASN A 63 -24.65 10.03 1.35
N GLN A 64 -24.36 10.42 0.11
CA GLN A 64 -23.00 10.62 -0.40
C GLN A 64 -22.23 11.73 0.33
N GLU A 65 -22.89 12.84 0.69
CA GLU A 65 -22.27 13.96 1.40
C GLU A 65 -21.86 13.54 2.83
N LEU A 66 -22.73 12.80 3.52
CA LEU A 66 -22.44 12.23 4.85
C LEU A 66 -21.23 11.29 4.78
N GLU A 67 -21.21 10.38 3.81
CA GLU A 67 -20.11 9.42 3.64
C GLU A 67 -18.77 10.15 3.41
N ALA A 68 -18.78 11.15 2.53
CA ALA A 68 -17.60 11.94 2.19
C ALA A 68 -17.09 12.76 3.39
N ALA A 69 -18.00 13.42 4.12
CA ALA A 69 -17.67 14.17 5.32
C ALA A 69 -17.12 13.25 6.44
N ALA A 70 -17.74 12.09 6.63
CA ALA A 70 -17.29 11.09 7.60
C ALA A 70 -15.90 10.55 7.27
N ALA A 71 -15.61 10.30 5.99
CA ALA A 71 -14.29 9.86 5.55
C ALA A 71 -13.21 10.91 5.84
N ARG A 72 -13.46 12.20 5.55
CA ARG A 72 -12.51 13.27 5.87
C ARG A 72 -12.32 13.44 7.38
N LEU A 73 -13.39 13.33 8.18
CA LEU A 73 -13.30 13.33 9.64
C LEU A 73 -12.43 12.16 10.14
N ALA A 74 -12.56 10.97 9.55
CA ALA A 74 -11.78 9.79 9.93
C ALA A 74 -10.25 10.01 9.82
N VAL A 75 -9.78 10.74 8.80
CA VAL A 75 -8.35 11.10 8.67
C VAL A 75 -7.89 11.91 9.88
N TYR A 76 -8.66 12.92 10.29
CA TYR A 76 -8.31 13.78 11.43
C TYR A 76 -8.38 13.03 12.77
N ILE A 77 -9.36 12.13 12.94
CA ILE A 77 -9.42 11.25 14.11
C ILE A 77 -8.13 10.40 14.20
N VAL A 78 -7.75 9.75 13.10
CA VAL A 78 -6.56 8.90 13.08
C VAL A 78 -5.28 9.71 13.26
N ALA A 79 -5.17 10.89 12.65
CA ALA A 79 -4.04 11.80 12.84
C ALA A 79 -3.88 12.21 14.31
N THR A 80 -4.99 12.53 14.98
CA THR A 80 -5.04 12.93 16.40
C THR A 80 -4.59 11.82 17.35
N SER A 81 -4.67 10.55 16.93
CA SER A 81 -4.18 9.44 17.76
C SER A 81 -2.66 9.45 17.96
N THR A 82 -1.90 10.22 17.16
CA THR A 82 -0.42 10.27 17.14
C THR A 82 0.25 8.92 16.87
N ASN A 83 -0.52 7.89 16.52
CA ASN A 83 -0.02 6.56 16.25
C ASN A 83 0.28 6.39 14.76
N SER A 84 1.55 6.54 14.39
CA SER A 84 2.00 6.47 13.00
C SER A 84 1.68 5.13 12.33
N TYR A 85 1.60 4.03 13.09
CA TYR A 85 1.23 2.73 12.55
C TYR A 85 -0.25 2.70 12.15
N VAL A 86 -1.14 3.22 13.00
CA VAL A 86 -2.58 3.32 12.70
C VAL A 86 -2.80 4.22 11.50
N LEU A 87 -2.10 5.37 11.45
CA LEU A 87 -2.18 6.29 10.31
C LEU A 87 -1.77 5.64 8.99
N ARG A 88 -0.62 4.96 8.96
CA ARG A 88 -0.16 4.25 7.74
C ARG A 88 -1.11 3.13 7.35
N ARG A 89 -1.59 2.34 8.31
CA ARG A 89 -2.57 1.27 8.04
C ARG A 89 -3.88 1.81 7.49
N PHE A 90 -4.36 2.92 8.04
CA PHE A 90 -5.54 3.61 7.55
C PHE A 90 -5.31 4.08 6.11
N ALA A 91 -4.20 4.78 5.85
CA ALA A 91 -3.88 5.31 4.52
C ALA A 91 -3.74 4.20 3.47
N ASP A 92 -3.03 3.11 3.76
CA ASP A 92 -2.91 1.91 2.90
C ASP A 92 -4.26 1.25 2.62
N SER A 93 -5.13 1.11 3.63
CA SER A 93 -6.46 0.56 3.43
C SER A 93 -7.31 1.45 2.52
N GLN A 94 -7.20 2.77 2.68
CA GLN A 94 -7.98 3.74 1.91
C GLN A 94 -7.45 3.88 0.47
N SER A 95 -6.14 3.80 0.25
CA SER A 95 -5.54 3.80 -1.08
C SER A 95 -5.94 2.55 -1.89
N LYS A 96 -6.01 1.38 -1.26
CA LYS A 96 -6.55 0.16 -1.89
C LYS A 96 -8.04 0.27 -2.25
N ILE A 97 -8.83 0.92 -1.39
CA ILE A 97 -10.24 1.21 -1.70
C ILE A 97 -10.34 2.15 -2.91
N PHE A 98 -9.48 3.18 -2.96
CA PHE A 98 -9.38 4.09 -4.09
C PHE A 98 -9.06 3.34 -5.40
N THR A 99 -8.04 2.49 -5.42
CA THR A 99 -7.68 1.69 -6.60
C THR A 99 -8.84 0.78 -7.03
N PHE A 100 -9.51 0.14 -6.07
CA PHE A 100 -10.69 -0.66 -6.36
C PHE A 100 -11.80 0.17 -7.03
N ARG A 101 -12.08 1.38 -6.54
CA ARG A 101 -13.11 2.27 -7.11
C ARG A 101 -12.73 2.77 -8.51
N ILE A 102 -11.49 3.22 -8.71
CA ILE A 102 -10.98 3.65 -10.03
C ILE A 102 -11.13 2.55 -11.09
N ARG A 103 -10.94 1.28 -10.69
CA ARG A 103 -11.03 0.13 -11.60
C ARG A 103 -12.46 -0.32 -11.90
N ASN A 104 -13.38 -0.19 -10.94
CA ASN A 104 -14.66 -0.88 -10.97
C ASN A 104 -15.88 0.03 -11.02
N THR A 105 -15.72 1.35 -10.88
CA THR A 105 -16.84 2.29 -10.90
C THR A 105 -17.16 2.72 -12.35
N PRO A 106 -18.38 2.45 -12.85
CA PRO A 106 -18.80 2.96 -14.16
C PRO A 106 -18.68 4.49 -14.24
N GLY A 107 -18.24 4.99 -15.40
CA GLY A 107 -18.02 6.43 -15.60
C GLY A 107 -16.68 6.98 -15.10
N ILE A 108 -15.92 6.19 -14.31
CA ILE A 108 -14.58 6.55 -13.82
C ILE A 108 -13.45 5.84 -14.59
N GLN A 109 -13.77 4.75 -15.30
CA GLN A 109 -12.78 3.86 -15.91
C GLN A 109 -12.03 4.44 -17.11
N SER A 110 -12.50 5.56 -17.70
CA SER A 110 -11.85 6.19 -18.86
C SER A 110 -10.46 6.75 -18.52
N PHE A 111 -9.57 6.80 -19.51
CA PHE A 111 -8.21 7.31 -19.31
C PHE A 111 -8.21 8.79 -18.96
N GLU A 112 -9.11 9.56 -19.55
CA GLU A 112 -9.27 10.98 -19.31
C GLU A 112 -9.73 11.27 -17.88
N CYS A 113 -10.68 10.49 -17.36
CA CYS A 113 -11.12 10.64 -15.96
C CYS A 113 -9.98 10.31 -14.99
N LYS A 114 -9.23 9.23 -15.25
CA LYS A 114 -8.07 8.86 -14.43
C LYS A 114 -6.98 9.93 -14.47
N ALA A 115 -6.75 10.56 -15.63
CA ALA A 115 -5.84 11.71 -15.76
C ALA A 115 -6.34 12.93 -14.97
N GLU A 116 -7.65 13.19 -14.97
CA GLU A 116 -8.26 14.27 -14.19
C GLU A 116 -8.09 14.06 -12.68
N ILE A 117 -8.33 12.84 -12.19
CA ILE A 117 -8.10 12.46 -10.79
C ILE A 117 -6.61 12.60 -10.44
N ALA A 118 -5.72 12.20 -11.34
CA ALA A 118 -4.28 12.35 -11.15
C ALA A 118 -3.87 13.83 -11.01
N ALA A 119 -4.44 14.71 -11.84
CA ALA A 119 -4.18 16.14 -11.77
C ALA A 119 -4.64 16.75 -10.43
N ASP A 120 -5.80 16.33 -9.91
CA ASP A 120 -6.27 16.74 -8.58
C ASP A 120 -5.33 16.27 -7.45
N LEU A 121 -4.72 15.09 -7.61
CA LEU A 121 -3.66 14.60 -6.71
C LEU A 121 -2.32 15.35 -6.87
N GLY A 122 -2.24 16.33 -7.77
CA GLY A 122 -1.02 17.08 -8.07
C GLY A 122 -0.01 16.28 -8.89
N VAL A 123 -0.47 15.25 -9.62
CA VAL A 123 0.35 14.44 -10.53
C VAL A 123 0.14 14.97 -11.94
N GLU A 124 1.19 15.49 -12.57
CA GLU A 124 1.14 15.92 -13.96
C GLU A 124 1.07 14.69 -14.88
N THR A 125 -0.05 14.58 -15.60
CA THR A 125 -0.34 13.46 -16.50
C THR A 125 -0.79 13.95 -17.87
N ALA A 126 -0.67 13.08 -18.88
CA ALA A 126 -1.14 13.33 -20.23
C ALA A 126 -1.58 12.03 -20.89
N LEU A 127 -2.47 12.14 -21.89
CA LEU A 127 -2.79 11.01 -22.76
C LEU A 127 -1.62 10.78 -23.70
N THR A 128 -1.19 9.53 -23.85
CA THR A 128 0.01 9.23 -24.64
C THR A 128 -0.17 9.59 -26.11
N HIS A 129 -1.38 9.52 -26.64
CA HIS A 129 -1.65 9.91 -28.03
C HIS A 129 -1.46 11.41 -28.31
N ASP A 130 -1.49 12.26 -27.28
CA ASP A 130 -1.18 13.69 -27.39
C ASP A 130 0.33 13.94 -27.45
N ILE A 131 1.12 13.02 -26.90
CA ILE A 131 2.59 13.09 -26.87
C ILE A 131 3.18 12.48 -28.15
N ILE A 132 2.68 11.30 -28.54
CA ILE A 132 3.15 10.54 -29.70
C ILE A 132 1.96 10.11 -30.58
N LYS A 133 1.93 10.61 -31.82
CA LYS A 133 0.87 10.29 -32.79
C LYS A 133 1.22 9.04 -33.59
N GLY A 134 0.25 8.16 -33.82
CA GLY A 134 0.37 7.02 -34.73
C GLY A 134 1.28 5.88 -34.27
N SER A 135 1.57 5.78 -32.96
CA SER A 135 2.44 4.74 -32.40
C SER A 135 1.65 3.64 -31.66
N VAL A 136 2.07 2.39 -31.83
CA VAL A 136 1.55 1.23 -31.06
C VAL A 136 1.78 1.41 -29.54
N LEU A 137 2.79 2.19 -29.16
CA LEU A 137 3.01 2.54 -27.75
C LEU A 137 1.84 3.31 -27.15
N ALA A 138 1.15 4.16 -27.92
CA ALA A 138 -0.01 4.90 -27.42
C ALA A 138 -1.22 4.01 -27.12
N VAL A 139 -1.29 2.81 -27.74
CA VAL A 139 -2.35 1.83 -27.47
C VAL A 139 -2.03 1.01 -26.23
N THR A 140 -0.78 0.59 -26.07
CA THR A 140 -0.34 -0.26 -24.95
C THR A 140 -0.08 0.52 -23.67
N HIS A 141 0.31 1.79 -23.81
CA HIS A 141 0.61 2.71 -22.72
C HIS A 141 -0.25 3.96 -22.89
N PRO A 142 -1.54 3.91 -22.54
CA PRO A 142 -2.51 4.96 -22.89
C PRO A 142 -2.28 6.29 -22.16
N LEU A 143 -1.58 6.24 -21.02
CA LEU A 143 -1.34 7.38 -20.14
C LEU A 143 0.16 7.57 -19.91
N ALA A 144 0.54 8.81 -19.63
CA ALA A 144 1.89 9.17 -19.28
C ALA A 144 1.94 10.10 -18.06
N ILE A 145 3.05 10.05 -17.32
CA ILE A 145 3.31 10.86 -16.12
C ILE A 145 4.64 11.59 -16.29
N LYS A 146 4.75 12.84 -15.82
CA LYS A 146 6.06 13.52 -15.78
C LYS A 146 7.06 12.74 -14.94
N TRP A 147 8.29 12.59 -15.44
CA TRP A 147 9.33 11.77 -14.80
C TRP A 147 9.56 12.08 -13.31
N ILE A 148 9.43 13.34 -12.90
CA ILE A 148 9.57 13.78 -11.50
C ILE A 148 8.53 13.10 -10.61
N HIS A 149 7.27 13.04 -11.04
CA HIS A 149 6.20 12.37 -10.30
C HIS A 149 6.34 10.85 -10.38
N TYR A 150 6.81 10.32 -11.51
CA TYR A 150 7.13 8.89 -11.62
C TYR A 150 8.16 8.48 -10.56
N LEU A 151 9.30 9.17 -10.48
CA LEU A 151 10.32 8.86 -9.47
C LEU A 151 9.85 9.06 -8.03
N ARG A 152 8.90 9.96 -7.80
CA ARG A 152 8.33 10.22 -6.47
C ARG A 152 7.41 9.09 -5.99
N TYR A 153 6.57 8.56 -6.89
CA TYR A 153 5.48 7.67 -6.52
C TYR A 153 5.65 6.23 -7.02
N ALA A 154 6.60 5.97 -7.92
CA ALA A 154 6.90 4.61 -8.33
C ALA A 154 7.41 3.79 -7.13
N PRO A 155 6.90 2.56 -6.96
CA PRO A 155 7.50 1.58 -6.07
C PRO A 155 9.01 1.46 -6.26
N GLN A 156 9.73 1.21 -5.17
CA GLN A 156 11.20 1.08 -5.17
C GLN A 156 11.69 -0.29 -5.69
N ASP A 157 10.88 -0.96 -6.51
CA ASP A 157 11.17 -2.26 -7.07
C ASP A 157 11.98 -2.13 -8.38
N PRO A 158 12.91 -3.06 -8.70
CA PRO A 158 13.69 -3.00 -9.93
C PRO A 158 12.85 -2.90 -11.23
N ASP A 159 11.67 -3.53 -11.29
CA ASP A 159 10.75 -3.48 -12.43
C ASP A 159 10.09 -2.10 -12.60
N TRP A 160 10.14 -1.28 -11.54
CA TRP A 160 9.71 0.11 -11.50
C TRP A 160 10.84 1.10 -11.75
N SER A 161 12.06 0.61 -12.01
CA SER A 161 13.14 1.50 -12.42
C SER A 161 12.78 2.19 -13.74
N MET A 162 12.92 3.50 -13.78
CA MET A 162 12.54 4.31 -14.95
C MET A 162 13.33 3.92 -16.21
N ILE A 163 14.53 3.35 -16.07
CA ILE A 163 15.32 2.82 -17.19
C ILE A 163 14.60 1.70 -17.95
N ASN A 164 13.66 1.01 -17.29
CA ASN A 164 12.85 -0.05 -17.86
C ASN A 164 11.53 0.46 -18.47
N ARG A 165 11.36 1.79 -18.61
CA ARG A 165 10.11 2.40 -19.09
C ARG A 165 10.33 3.23 -20.36
N PRO A 166 9.37 3.27 -21.30
CA PRO A 166 9.44 4.20 -22.42
C PRO A 166 9.33 5.64 -21.91
N VAL A 167 10.31 6.47 -22.25
CA VAL A 167 10.32 7.89 -21.89
C VAL A 167 10.41 8.74 -23.14
N VAL A 168 9.46 9.66 -23.32
CA VAL A 168 9.40 10.58 -24.47
C VAL A 168 9.19 12.00 -23.97
N ARG A 169 10.12 12.91 -24.29
CA ARG A 169 10.01 14.35 -23.95
C ARG A 169 9.75 14.59 -22.44
N GLY A 170 10.38 13.79 -21.58
CA GLY A 170 10.23 13.88 -20.12
C GLY A 170 8.94 13.28 -19.57
N TRP A 171 8.17 12.57 -20.39
CA TRP A 171 6.99 11.81 -19.99
C TRP A 171 7.32 10.33 -19.97
N VAL A 172 7.00 9.66 -18.87
CA VAL A 172 7.10 8.21 -18.71
C VAL A 172 5.76 7.61 -19.13
N LEU A 173 5.77 6.78 -20.17
CA LEU A 173 4.57 6.14 -20.71
C LEU A 173 4.26 4.89 -19.90
N LEU A 174 2.99 4.71 -19.51
CA LEU A 174 2.58 3.66 -18.58
C LEU A 174 1.40 2.86 -19.12
N ARG A 175 1.45 1.55 -18.86
CA ARG A 175 0.27 0.69 -18.95
C ARG A 175 -0.73 1.13 -17.89
N ILE A 176 -2.00 0.80 -18.10
CA ILE A 176 -3.06 1.24 -17.20
C ILE A 176 -2.87 0.74 -15.76
N ASP A 177 -2.44 -0.51 -15.57
CA ASP A 177 -2.21 -1.08 -14.24
C ASP A 177 -1.07 -0.36 -13.49
N ASP A 178 -0.02 0.00 -14.22
CA ASP A 178 1.13 0.72 -13.64
C ASP A 178 0.74 2.16 -13.26
N PHE A 179 -0.07 2.81 -14.10
CA PHE A 179 -0.61 4.15 -13.83
C PHE A 179 -1.50 4.16 -12.59
N GLU A 180 -2.43 3.21 -12.47
CA GLU A 180 -3.31 3.07 -11.31
C GLU A 180 -2.54 2.80 -10.02
N ARG A 181 -1.48 2.00 -10.08
CA ARG A 181 -0.61 1.76 -8.92
C ARG A 181 0.12 3.04 -8.48
N ILE A 182 0.55 3.88 -9.42
CA ILE A 182 1.12 5.19 -9.06
C ILE A 182 0.07 6.10 -8.43
N LEU A 183 -1.17 6.07 -8.92
CA LEU A 183 -2.25 6.83 -8.30
C LEU A 183 -2.59 6.33 -6.89
N GLU A 184 -2.49 5.02 -6.62
CA GLU A 184 -2.63 4.47 -5.28
C GLU A 184 -1.64 5.13 -4.30
N GLU A 185 -0.36 5.18 -4.68
CA GLU A 185 0.72 5.80 -3.88
C GLU A 185 0.53 7.31 -3.74
N ALA A 186 0.11 8.00 -4.81
CA ALA A 186 -0.20 9.43 -4.77
C ALA A 186 -1.39 9.73 -3.84
N TYR A 187 -2.43 8.88 -3.86
CA TYR A 187 -3.60 9.00 -2.99
C TYR A 187 -3.25 8.69 -1.52
N GLU A 188 -2.42 7.69 -1.26
CA GLU A 188 -1.89 7.42 0.08
C GLU A 188 -1.10 8.62 0.62
N SER A 189 -0.19 9.16 -0.20
CA SER A 189 0.58 10.36 0.14
C SER A 189 -0.32 11.57 0.41
N LYS A 190 -1.41 11.73 -0.35
CA LYS A 190 -2.42 12.77 -0.12
C LYS A 190 -3.06 12.65 1.27
N ILE A 191 -3.45 11.45 1.69
CA ILE A 191 -4.02 11.20 3.02
C ILE A 191 -3.01 11.55 4.11
N LEU A 192 -1.76 11.11 3.96
CA LEU A 192 -0.69 11.40 4.94
C LEU A 192 -0.38 12.90 5.04
N ARG A 193 -0.44 13.63 3.93
CA ARG A 193 -0.33 15.10 3.91
C ARG A 193 -1.49 15.77 4.63
N LEU A 194 -2.73 15.32 4.43
CA LEU A 194 -3.90 15.82 5.16
C LEU A 194 -3.74 15.61 6.67
N ALA A 195 -3.21 14.46 7.09
CA ALA A 195 -2.95 14.13 8.48
C ALA A 195 -1.77 14.91 9.12
N SER A 196 -0.95 15.59 8.32
CA SER A 196 0.24 16.32 8.78
C SER A 196 0.10 17.84 8.62
N ARG A 197 -1.11 18.35 8.37
CA ARG A 197 -1.36 19.80 8.25
C ARG A 197 -1.17 20.50 9.60
N GLU A 198 -0.82 21.78 9.55
CA GLU A 198 -0.57 22.61 10.74
C GLU A 198 -1.81 22.76 11.64
N ASP A 199 -3.01 22.72 11.05
CA ASP A 199 -4.29 22.84 11.75
C ASP A 199 -4.68 21.58 12.54
N VAL A 200 -3.97 20.45 12.37
CA VAL A 200 -4.28 19.19 13.06
C VAL A 200 -4.21 19.33 14.59
N GLY A 201 -3.32 20.19 15.11
CA GLY A 201 -3.24 20.45 16.56
C GLY A 201 -4.51 21.12 17.12
N TYR A 202 -5.08 22.07 16.38
CA TYR A 202 -6.37 22.69 16.74
C TYR A 202 -7.50 21.66 16.65
N ILE A 203 -7.55 20.91 15.55
CA ILE A 203 -8.58 19.88 15.31
C ILE A 203 -8.56 18.84 16.43
N ALA A 204 -7.37 18.39 16.85
CA ALA A 204 -7.20 17.45 17.97
C ALA A 204 -7.87 17.94 19.26
N GLY A 205 -7.72 19.23 19.59
CA GLY A 205 -8.35 19.82 20.77
C GLY A 205 -9.87 19.88 20.69
N VAL A 206 -10.45 20.03 19.51
CA VAL A 206 -11.90 19.98 19.29
C VAL A 206 -12.41 18.54 19.35
N LEU A 207 -11.73 17.60 18.67
CA LEU A 207 -12.10 16.19 18.65
C LEU A 207 -12.06 15.53 20.03
N GLY A 208 -11.09 15.92 20.86
CA GLY A 208 -10.97 15.39 22.23
C GLY A 208 -12.13 15.73 23.16
N LYS A 209 -12.96 16.73 22.81
CA LYS A 209 -14.16 17.12 23.57
C LYS A 209 -15.40 16.29 23.21
N VAL A 210 -15.32 15.47 22.16
CA VAL A 210 -16.42 14.60 21.72
C VAL A 210 -16.21 13.21 22.31
N ASP A 211 -17.06 12.82 23.27
CA ASP A 211 -16.88 11.60 24.08
C ASP A 211 -16.64 10.33 23.26
N LYS A 212 -17.46 10.09 22.22
CA LYS A 212 -17.32 8.93 21.33
C LYS A 212 -15.96 8.89 20.62
N ILE A 213 -15.46 10.05 20.20
CA ILE A 213 -14.17 10.16 19.51
C ILE A 213 -13.02 10.00 20.51
N SER A 214 -13.13 10.60 21.70
CA SER A 214 -12.16 10.45 22.78
C SER A 214 -11.95 8.98 23.16
N ALA A 215 -13.03 8.21 23.33
CA ALA A 215 -12.97 6.77 23.58
C ALA A 215 -12.26 5.99 22.47
N LEU A 216 -12.52 6.33 21.20
CA LEU A 216 -11.81 5.74 20.06
C LEU A 216 -10.33 6.10 20.08
N LEU A 217 -9.97 7.37 20.37
CA LEU A 217 -8.58 7.83 20.40
C LEU A 217 -7.74 7.02 21.40
N GLU A 218 -8.27 6.71 22.57
CA GLU A 218 -7.59 5.84 23.55
C GLU A 218 -7.31 4.44 23.00
N LYS A 219 -8.29 3.85 22.30
CA LYS A 219 -8.12 2.57 21.59
C LYS A 219 -7.09 2.66 20.46
N LEU A 220 -7.04 3.75 19.72
CA LEU A 220 -6.06 3.94 18.63
C LEU A 220 -4.64 4.17 19.16
N ARG A 221 -4.48 4.91 20.26
CA ARG A 221 -3.19 5.14 20.93
C ARG A 221 -2.57 3.85 21.46
N SER A 222 -3.41 2.94 21.95
CA SER A 222 -2.98 1.61 22.42
C SER A 222 -2.77 0.60 21.30
N TYR A 223 -3.26 0.87 20.08
CA TYR A 223 -3.05 -0.01 18.94
C TYR A 223 -1.56 -0.21 18.69
N ARG A 224 -1.15 -1.45 18.53
CA ARG A 224 0.22 -1.80 18.15
C ARG A 224 0.17 -2.56 16.83
N PRO A 225 1.25 -2.53 16.03
CA PRO A 225 1.43 -3.54 15.02
C PRO A 225 1.15 -4.90 15.63
N ILE A 226 0.51 -5.79 14.87
CA ILE A 226 0.54 -7.22 15.21
C ILE A 226 2.01 -7.60 15.14
N THR A 227 2.70 -7.47 16.27
CA THR A 227 3.92 -8.20 16.52
C THR A 227 3.44 -9.62 16.54
N VAL A 228 3.53 -10.31 15.41
CA VAL A 228 3.58 -11.76 15.48
C VAL A 228 4.85 -11.97 16.30
N LYS A 229 4.66 -12.24 17.61
CA LYS A 229 5.78 -12.50 18.52
C LYS A 229 6.67 -13.48 17.78
N ALA A 230 7.98 -13.22 17.79
CA ALA A 230 8.96 -14.14 17.24
C ALA A 230 8.51 -15.54 17.63
N ALA A 231 8.04 -16.27 16.64
CA ALA A 231 7.42 -17.54 16.89
C ALA A 231 8.49 -18.49 17.46
N PRO A 232 8.12 -19.57 18.16
CA PRO A 232 9.07 -20.57 18.65
C PRO A 232 10.21 -20.82 17.64
N THR A 233 11.44 -20.94 18.15
CA THR A 233 12.63 -21.14 17.33
C THR A 233 12.38 -22.25 16.31
N GLY A 234 12.22 -21.89 15.03
CA GLY A 234 11.81 -22.87 14.02
C GLY A 234 10.72 -22.35 13.07
N GLU A 235 9.82 -21.52 13.56
CA GLU A 235 8.69 -21.01 12.78
C GLU A 235 9.08 -19.92 11.77
N ALA A 236 8.43 -19.95 10.61
CA ALA A 236 8.66 -19.01 9.52
C ALA A 236 7.86 -17.71 9.71
N PRO A 237 8.38 -16.55 9.27
CA PRO A 237 7.59 -15.32 9.25
C PRO A 237 6.37 -15.46 8.34
N PRO A 238 5.28 -14.67 8.57
CA PRO A 238 4.04 -14.78 7.80
C PRO A 238 4.23 -14.70 6.28
N CYS A 239 5.19 -13.90 5.79
CA CYS A 239 5.52 -13.81 4.38
C CYS A 239 6.10 -15.12 3.82
N MET A 240 7.05 -15.73 4.52
CA MET A 240 7.66 -17.00 4.09
C MET A 240 6.69 -18.17 4.27
N ALA A 241 5.87 -18.15 5.33
CA ALA A 241 4.81 -19.14 5.53
C ALA A 241 3.81 -19.14 4.36
N ALA A 242 3.35 -17.95 3.93
CA ALA A 242 2.44 -17.82 2.80
C ALA A 242 3.06 -18.37 1.49
N ILE A 243 4.34 -18.10 1.22
CA ILE A 243 5.04 -18.64 0.05
C ILE A 243 5.18 -20.16 0.13
N LEU A 244 5.50 -20.71 1.30
CA LEU A 244 5.58 -22.16 1.52
C LEU A 244 4.24 -22.86 1.35
N GLU A 245 3.14 -22.24 1.80
CA GLU A 245 1.80 -22.78 1.59
C GLU A 245 1.40 -22.76 0.11
N ALA A 246 1.71 -21.70 -0.62
CA ALA A 246 1.48 -21.63 -2.07
C ALA A 246 2.23 -22.74 -2.82
N LEU A 247 3.50 -22.99 -2.46
CA LEU A 247 4.28 -24.12 -3.00
C LEU A 247 3.64 -25.47 -2.69
N ARG A 248 3.16 -25.68 -1.45
CA ARG A 248 2.48 -26.93 -1.06
C ARG A 248 1.16 -27.14 -1.80
N ARG A 249 0.47 -26.07 -2.17
CA ARG A 249 -0.75 -26.13 -3.00
C ARG A 249 -0.46 -26.29 -4.49
N GLY A 250 0.81 -26.34 -4.89
CA GLY A 250 1.22 -26.45 -6.30
C GLY A 250 0.95 -25.19 -7.12
N GLU A 251 0.86 -24.02 -6.46
CA GLU A 251 0.66 -22.75 -7.15
C GLU A 251 1.95 -22.29 -7.82
N ASN A 252 1.83 -21.65 -8.98
CA ASN A 252 2.98 -21.09 -9.66
C ASN A 252 3.46 -19.80 -8.97
N LEU A 253 4.66 -19.82 -8.41
CA LEU A 253 5.25 -18.66 -7.75
C LEU A 253 5.87 -17.65 -8.73
N PRO A 254 5.68 -16.34 -8.53
CA PRO A 254 6.46 -15.30 -9.21
C PRO A 254 7.96 -15.47 -8.98
N HIS A 255 8.79 -15.01 -9.92
CA HIS A 255 10.25 -15.12 -9.84
C HIS A 255 10.83 -14.55 -8.53
N VAL A 256 10.36 -13.37 -8.12
CA VAL A 256 10.76 -12.71 -6.86
C VAL A 256 10.41 -13.54 -5.62
N ALA A 257 9.29 -14.29 -5.64
CA ALA A 257 8.90 -15.17 -4.55
C ALA A 257 9.81 -16.40 -4.46
N ARG A 258 10.18 -16.98 -5.60
CA ARG A 258 11.14 -18.11 -5.68
C ARG A 258 12.50 -17.70 -5.12
N PHE A 259 12.98 -16.51 -5.48
CA PHE A 259 14.22 -15.94 -4.96
C PHE A 259 14.16 -15.70 -3.44
N ALA A 260 13.08 -15.08 -2.96
CA ALA A 260 12.90 -14.78 -1.54
C ALA A 260 12.88 -16.03 -0.66
N ILE A 261 12.14 -17.08 -1.06
CA ILE A 261 12.06 -18.30 -0.27
C ILE A 261 13.36 -19.11 -0.31
N THR A 262 14.04 -19.13 -1.47
CA THR A 262 15.32 -19.83 -1.63
C THR A 262 16.41 -19.21 -0.75
N THR A 263 16.60 -17.88 -0.83
CA THR A 263 17.56 -17.17 0.03
C THR A 263 17.26 -17.36 1.51
N TYR A 264 15.98 -17.33 1.89
CA TYR A 264 15.55 -17.55 3.27
C TYR A 264 15.87 -18.96 3.79
N LEU A 265 15.53 -20.01 3.04
CA LEU A 265 15.76 -21.40 3.44
C LEU A 265 17.26 -21.72 3.52
N LEU A 266 18.08 -21.21 2.59
CA LEU A 266 19.54 -21.31 2.65
C LEU A 266 20.07 -20.69 3.95
N LYS A 267 19.62 -19.48 4.33
CA LYS A 267 20.00 -18.86 5.61
C LYS A 267 19.44 -19.53 6.86
N ARG A 268 18.46 -20.44 6.71
CA ARG A 268 17.96 -21.32 7.77
C ARG A 268 18.69 -22.67 7.80
N GLY A 269 19.70 -22.86 6.95
CA GLY A 269 20.56 -24.05 6.93
C GLY A 269 20.01 -25.21 6.11
N TRP A 270 19.06 -24.98 5.20
CA TRP A 270 18.65 -26.00 4.23
C TRP A 270 19.70 -26.15 3.14
N ASP A 271 19.94 -27.38 2.71
CA ASP A 271 20.81 -27.70 1.57
C ASP A 271 20.09 -27.51 0.22
N VAL A 272 20.88 -27.53 -0.86
CA VAL A 272 20.39 -27.31 -2.23
C VAL A 272 19.39 -28.39 -2.65
N ASP A 273 19.65 -29.66 -2.34
CA ASP A 273 18.79 -30.77 -2.77
C ASP A 273 17.40 -30.65 -2.14
N ARG A 274 17.35 -30.38 -0.85
CA ARG A 274 16.12 -30.18 -0.10
C ARG A 274 15.30 -28.99 -0.63
N ILE A 275 15.96 -27.91 -1.05
CA ILE A 275 15.28 -26.75 -1.63
C ILE A 275 14.77 -27.07 -3.04
N VAL A 276 15.56 -27.76 -3.86
CA VAL A 276 15.13 -28.18 -5.21
C VAL A 276 13.91 -29.09 -5.13
N ASP A 277 13.88 -30.01 -4.18
CA ASP A 277 12.75 -30.92 -3.97
C ASP A 277 11.46 -30.18 -3.58
N LEU A 278 11.56 -29.07 -2.84
CA LEU A 278 10.41 -28.23 -2.49
C LEU A 278 9.69 -27.65 -3.71
N PHE A 279 10.41 -27.43 -4.82
CA PHE A 279 9.84 -26.90 -6.06
C PHE A 279 9.25 -28.00 -6.96
N ARG A 280 9.39 -29.30 -6.65
CA ARG A 280 8.82 -30.36 -7.51
C ARG A 280 7.29 -30.30 -7.62
N SER A 281 6.61 -29.67 -6.68
CA SER A 281 5.15 -29.52 -6.69
C SER A 281 4.63 -28.43 -7.63
N VAL A 282 5.49 -27.58 -8.21
CA VAL A 282 5.03 -26.50 -9.11
C VAL A 282 4.89 -26.99 -10.56
N PRO A 283 3.90 -26.49 -11.33
CA PRO A 283 3.59 -27.02 -12.66
C PRO A 283 4.71 -26.84 -13.72
N ASP A 284 5.59 -25.85 -13.55
CA ASP A 284 6.66 -25.51 -14.49
C ASP A 284 8.05 -26.00 -14.03
N PHE A 285 8.10 -26.96 -13.10
CA PHE A 285 9.35 -27.43 -12.53
C PHE A 285 10.28 -28.08 -13.57
N ASN A 286 11.52 -27.58 -13.64
CA ASN A 286 12.61 -28.23 -14.35
C ASN A 286 13.82 -28.37 -13.43
N GLU A 287 14.18 -29.60 -13.08
CA GLU A 287 15.22 -29.87 -12.08
C GLU A 287 16.58 -29.23 -12.42
N LYS A 288 17.01 -29.29 -13.68
CA LYS A 288 18.31 -28.72 -14.09
C LYS A 288 18.34 -27.20 -13.91
N ILE A 289 17.27 -26.52 -14.32
CA ILE A 289 17.17 -25.05 -14.25
C ILE A 289 17.03 -24.61 -12.79
N THR A 290 16.12 -25.23 -12.04
CA THR A 290 15.90 -24.91 -10.63
C THR A 290 17.16 -25.14 -9.80
N ARG A 291 17.85 -26.28 -9.99
CA ARG A 291 19.10 -26.59 -9.29
C ARG A 291 20.18 -25.56 -9.59
N TYR A 292 20.34 -25.16 -10.85
CA TYR A 292 21.28 -24.11 -11.22
C TYR A 292 20.95 -22.78 -10.52
N GLN A 293 19.67 -22.37 -10.50
CA GLN A 293 19.23 -21.15 -9.81
C GLN A 293 19.52 -21.20 -8.31
N VAL A 294 19.21 -22.31 -7.64
CA VAL A 294 19.46 -22.48 -6.20
C VAL A 294 20.96 -22.47 -5.90
N GLN A 295 21.78 -23.16 -6.70
CA GLN A 295 23.24 -23.18 -6.55
C GLN A 295 23.87 -21.80 -6.76
N HIS A 296 23.37 -21.05 -7.75
CA HIS A 296 23.82 -19.68 -7.99
C HIS A 296 23.49 -18.77 -6.80
N ILE A 297 22.28 -18.86 -6.26
CA ILE A 297 21.85 -18.10 -5.06
C ILE A 297 22.71 -18.47 -3.83
N ALA A 298 23.05 -19.76 -3.68
CA ALA A 298 23.91 -20.26 -2.62
C ALA A 298 25.40 -19.88 -2.79
N GLY A 299 25.78 -19.21 -3.88
CA GLY A 299 27.19 -18.88 -4.17
C GLY A 299 28.05 -20.10 -4.56
N GLN A 300 27.42 -21.24 -4.91
CA GLN A 300 28.11 -22.46 -5.33
C GLN A 300 28.41 -22.48 -6.85
N ALA A 301 27.82 -21.56 -7.62
CA ALA A 301 28.05 -21.36 -9.04
C ALA A 301 28.10 -19.86 -9.38
N GLY A 302 28.90 -19.45 -10.36
CA GLY A 302 28.92 -18.08 -10.91
C GLY A 302 29.36 -16.98 -9.92
N GLY A 303 30.67 -16.82 -9.69
CA GLY A 303 31.22 -15.66 -8.97
C GLY A 303 31.24 -15.74 -7.44
N ARG A 304 30.77 -16.85 -6.84
CA ARG A 304 30.85 -17.17 -5.39
C ARG A 304 30.17 -16.18 -4.42
N LYS A 305 29.27 -15.31 -4.89
CA LYS A 305 28.56 -14.36 -4.04
C LYS A 305 27.29 -14.99 -3.47
N GLU A 306 27.25 -15.16 -2.15
CA GLU A 306 26.03 -15.61 -1.45
C GLU A 306 25.02 -14.45 -1.37
N TYR A 307 23.79 -14.68 -1.82
CA TYR A 307 22.75 -13.65 -1.81
C TYR A 307 22.13 -13.49 -0.42
N SER A 308 21.89 -12.24 -0.02
CA SER A 308 21.18 -11.91 1.21
C SER A 308 19.66 -12.07 1.06
N VAL A 309 18.99 -12.48 2.13
CA VAL A 309 17.52 -12.53 2.16
C VAL A 309 16.94 -11.12 2.02
N PRO A 310 15.96 -10.91 1.14
CA PRO A 310 15.29 -9.63 0.96
C PRO A 310 14.81 -9.03 2.29
N SER A 311 14.94 -7.72 2.46
CA SER A 311 14.46 -7.02 3.65
C SER A 311 12.93 -7.08 3.74
N CYS A 312 12.36 -6.80 4.92
CA CYS A 312 10.89 -6.73 5.06
C CYS A 312 10.28 -5.62 4.17
N GLU A 313 11.01 -4.53 3.95
CA GLU A 313 10.62 -3.46 3.02
C GLU A 313 10.55 -3.98 1.58
N THR A 314 11.60 -4.69 1.14
CA THR A 314 11.62 -5.35 -0.18
C THR A 314 10.47 -6.37 -0.32
N MET A 315 10.22 -7.18 0.71
CA MET A 315 9.12 -8.15 0.71
C MET A 315 7.73 -7.49 0.63
N ASN A 316 7.55 -6.32 1.25
CA ASN A 316 6.33 -5.52 1.12
C ASN A 316 6.18 -4.99 -0.31
N SER A 317 7.25 -4.42 -0.90
CA SER A 317 7.23 -3.88 -2.26
C SER A 317 6.91 -4.94 -3.32
N TRP A 318 7.38 -6.17 -3.12
CA TRP A 318 7.05 -7.32 -3.99
C TRP A 318 5.63 -7.88 -3.78
N GLY A 319 4.85 -7.31 -2.86
CA GLY A 319 3.53 -7.82 -2.51
C GLY A 319 3.54 -9.19 -1.83
N LEU A 320 4.70 -9.65 -1.36
CA LEU A 320 4.87 -10.97 -0.74
C LEU A 320 4.61 -10.96 0.77
N CYS A 321 4.41 -9.79 1.35
CA CYS A 321 4.10 -9.65 2.77
C CYS A 321 2.59 -9.60 2.99
N PRO A 322 1.97 -10.64 3.58
CA PRO A 322 0.52 -10.68 3.75
C PRO A 322 -0.01 -9.63 4.74
N THR A 323 0.86 -8.97 5.51
CA THR A 323 0.47 -7.94 6.48
C THR A 323 0.66 -6.52 5.96
N ASN A 324 1.51 -6.30 4.94
CA ASN A 324 1.97 -4.99 4.41
C ASN A 324 2.55 -3.99 5.43
N LEU A 325 2.39 -4.25 6.73
CA LEU A 325 2.78 -3.38 7.84
C LEU A 325 3.95 -3.98 8.64
N GLY A 326 4.54 -5.05 8.13
CA GLY A 326 5.60 -5.81 8.79
C GLY A 326 5.10 -6.77 9.87
N CYS A 327 6.01 -7.57 10.41
CA CYS A 327 5.75 -8.56 11.48
C CYS A 327 6.70 -8.38 12.68
N GLY A 328 7.23 -7.17 12.88
CA GLY A 328 8.10 -6.84 14.03
C GLY A 328 9.60 -7.08 13.83
N VAL A 329 10.03 -7.42 12.61
CA VAL A 329 11.46 -7.57 12.23
C VAL A 329 11.80 -6.72 11.01
N LYS A 330 13.09 -6.40 10.83
CA LYS A 330 13.59 -5.65 9.66
C LYS A 330 13.95 -6.58 8.50
N ASN A 331 14.25 -7.84 8.79
CA ASN A 331 14.52 -8.86 7.80
C ASN A 331 13.84 -10.18 8.20
N PRO A 332 13.25 -10.95 7.24
CA PRO A 332 12.61 -12.23 7.52
C PRO A 332 13.47 -13.21 8.33
N VAL A 333 14.79 -13.21 8.14
CA VAL A 333 15.73 -14.12 8.85
C VAL A 333 15.77 -13.87 10.36
N GLN A 334 15.47 -12.65 10.80
CA GLN A 334 15.46 -12.28 12.21
C GLN A 334 14.22 -12.83 12.94
N TYR A 335 13.22 -13.28 12.19
CA TYR A 335 11.99 -13.80 12.75
C TYR A 335 12.21 -15.13 13.49
N GLY A 336 11.69 -15.24 14.71
CA GLY A 336 11.82 -16.45 15.53
C GLY A 336 13.24 -16.73 16.06
N ARG A 337 14.20 -15.82 15.87
CA ARG A 337 15.52 -15.91 16.54
C ARG A 337 15.42 -15.24 17.91
N ARG A 338 15.84 -15.94 18.98
CA ARG A 338 16.05 -15.28 20.28
C ARG A 338 17.08 -14.17 20.07
N ARG A 339 16.79 -12.96 20.56
CA ARG A 339 17.85 -11.99 20.83
C ARG A 339 18.67 -12.60 21.95
N ASP A 340 19.89 -13.02 21.69
CA ASP A 340 20.87 -13.10 22.76
C ASP A 340 21.00 -11.67 23.30
N SER A 341 20.68 -11.53 24.58
CA SER A 341 20.62 -10.29 25.32
C SER A 341 21.95 -9.56 25.21
N ALA A 342 21.98 -8.43 24.49
CA ALA A 342 23.02 -7.44 24.63
C ALA A 342 22.45 -6.26 25.42
N ALA A 343 22.95 -6.16 26.65
CA ALA A 343 22.93 -5.03 27.57
C ALA A 343 22.37 -3.70 27.02
N VAL A 344 21.25 -3.27 27.59
CA VAL A 344 21.04 -1.86 27.89
C VAL A 344 20.85 -1.82 29.39
N GLU A 345 21.92 -1.41 30.08
CA GLU A 345 21.91 -1.13 31.51
C GLU A 345 20.75 -0.19 31.85
N GLU A 346 20.01 -0.56 32.90
CA GLU A 346 19.30 0.39 33.73
C GLU A 346 20.26 1.49 34.16
N ASN A 347 20.09 2.69 33.60
CA ASN A 347 20.48 3.89 34.34
C ASN A 347 19.26 4.39 35.09
N ARG A 348 19.16 3.90 36.33
CA ARG A 348 18.54 4.63 37.44
C ARG A 348 19.46 5.80 37.80
N ALA A 349 18.93 7.01 37.67
CA ALA A 349 19.10 8.13 38.61
C ALA A 349 17.98 9.15 38.31
#